data_AF-A0A661JQG1-F1
#
_entry.id   AF-A0A661JQG1-F1
#
_cell.length_a   1.000
_cell.length_b   1.000
_cell.length_c   1.000
_cell.angle_alpha   90.00
_cell.angle_beta   90.00
_cell.angle_gamma   90.00
#
_symmetry.space_group_name_H-M   'P 1'
#
loop_
_entity.id
_entity.type
_entity.pdbx_description
1 polymer ?
#
loop_
_entity_poly.entity_id
_entity_poly.type
_entity_poly.pdbx_seq_one_letter_code
_entity_poly.pdbx_strand_id
1 'polypeptide(L)'
;MQKGEIVSTLLDLLKVPSYTGYERGDADIADYVVQFLDRHGIETELQEVDVNQVNVIAQVCRGSLKNAKTILFVSHLDTVSPEGMEVPPFGALSKNVIYGRGAVDMKGGLAAALWCLVELTRTRSFKGRVLFLGDANEEDGNTGAMHFLYSRDFDYDYAIIGEPTNLRIAVAHKGVCWVNVRFSGKTAHAAFPNRGSNAIMA
;
A
#
# COMPACT_ATOMS: atom_id res chain seq x y z
N MET A 1 15.90 -0.33 17.77
CA MET A 1 14.52 0.19 17.66
C MET A 1 13.74 0.05 18.97
N GLN A 2 13.13 1.13 19.46
CA GLN A 2 12.17 1.06 20.57
C GLN A 2 10.74 0.91 20.03
N LYS A 3 9.92 0.05 20.64
CA LYS A 3 8.50 -0.17 20.28
C LYS A 3 7.70 1.14 20.13
N GLY A 4 8.03 2.16 20.93
CA GLY A 4 7.38 3.47 20.86
C GLY A 4 7.58 4.21 19.54
N GLU A 5 8.73 4.02 18.89
CA GLU A 5 9.04 4.68 17.61
C GLU A 5 8.14 4.16 16.49
N ILE A 6 7.98 2.84 16.37
CA ILE A 6 7.08 2.23 15.37
C ILE A 6 5.63 2.67 15.60
N VAL A 7 5.18 2.67 16.86
CA VAL A 7 3.81 3.09 17.21
C VAL A 7 3.58 4.55 16.83
N SER A 8 4.55 5.43 17.10
CA SER A 8 4.47 6.84 16.70
C SER A 8 4.40 6.98 15.18
N THR A 9 5.27 6.28 14.44
CA THR A 9 5.26 6.30 12.97
C THR A 9 3.94 5.82 12.41
N LEU A 10 3.37 4.75 12.95
CA LEU A 10 2.04 4.28 12.53
C LEU A 10 0.97 5.34 12.78
N LEU A 11 0.95 5.96 13.96
CA LEU A 11 -0.01 7.03 14.25
C LEU A 11 0.14 8.24 13.32
N ASP A 12 1.36 8.55 12.88
CA ASP A 12 1.61 9.63 11.93
C ASP A 12 1.17 9.25 10.51
N LEU A 13 1.48 8.02 10.05
CA LEU A 13 0.99 7.49 8.76
C LEU A 13 -0.54 7.49 8.69
N LEU A 14 -1.22 7.17 9.80
CA LEU A 14 -2.69 7.18 9.88
C LEU A 14 -3.29 8.58 9.75
N LYS A 15 -2.56 9.63 10.14
CA LYS A 15 -3.03 11.02 9.98
C LYS A 15 -2.98 11.50 8.53
N VAL A 16 -2.19 10.83 7.68
CA VAL A 16 -2.06 11.16 6.26
C VAL A 16 -3.12 10.39 5.49
N PRO A 17 -4.15 11.03 4.92
CA PRO A 17 -5.14 10.33 4.11
C PRO A 17 -4.50 9.81 2.81
N SER A 18 -4.91 8.62 2.38
CA SER A 18 -4.45 7.99 1.13
C SER A 18 -5.50 7.03 0.58
N TYR A 19 -6.79 7.31 0.78
CA TYR A 19 -7.82 6.36 0.38
C TYR A 19 -8.23 6.52 -1.09
N THR A 20 -8.70 5.45 -1.73
CA THR A 20 -9.22 5.49 -3.11
C THR A 20 -10.30 6.59 -3.26
N GLY A 21 -10.10 7.52 -4.19
CA GLY A 21 -10.97 8.68 -4.40
C GLY A 21 -10.61 9.93 -3.58
N TYR A 22 -9.56 9.90 -2.76
CA TYR A 22 -8.96 11.08 -2.15
C TYR A 22 -8.28 11.96 -3.21
N GLU A 23 -8.46 13.29 -3.12
CA GLU A 23 -8.00 14.25 -4.15
C GLU A 23 -6.50 14.11 -4.49
N ARG A 24 -5.68 13.87 -3.47
CA ARG A 24 -4.22 13.73 -3.58
C ARG A 24 -3.74 12.28 -3.70
N GLY A 25 -4.65 11.30 -3.82
CA GLY A 25 -4.32 9.89 -4.01
C GLY A 25 -3.25 9.38 -3.02
N ASP A 26 -2.22 8.73 -3.56
CA ASP A 26 -1.05 8.23 -2.84
C ASP A 26 0.03 9.29 -2.59
N ALA A 27 -0.05 10.45 -3.24
CA ALA A 27 1.04 11.43 -3.24
C ALA A 27 1.39 11.94 -1.83
N ASP A 28 0.40 12.21 -0.98
CA ASP A 28 0.63 12.70 0.40
C ASP A 28 1.36 11.67 1.27
N ILE A 29 0.98 10.40 1.14
CA ILE A 29 1.60 9.32 1.92
C ILE A 29 2.98 8.98 1.36
N ALA A 30 3.17 9.05 0.04
CA ALA A 30 4.49 8.96 -0.60
C ALA A 30 5.43 10.07 -0.10
N ASP A 31 4.96 11.32 -0.05
CA ASP A 31 5.71 12.46 0.50
C ASP A 31 6.13 12.21 1.96
N TYR A 32 5.23 11.67 2.79
CA TYR A 32 5.56 11.29 4.16
C TYR A 32 6.65 10.23 4.21
N VAL A 33 6.55 9.17 3.40
CA VAL A 33 7.52 8.07 3.37
C VAL A 33 8.89 8.57 2.92
N VAL A 34 8.96 9.39 1.88
CA VAL A 34 10.20 10.02 1.41
C VAL A 34 10.85 10.83 2.54
N GLN A 35 10.08 11.70 3.20
CA GLN A 35 10.60 12.50 4.32
C GLN A 35 11.04 11.62 5.50
N PHE A 36 10.35 10.52 5.77
CA PHE A 36 10.74 9.58 6.81
C PHE A 36 12.10 8.94 6.49
N LEU A 37 12.28 8.46 5.27
CA LEU A 37 13.51 7.79 4.83
C LEU A 37 14.69 8.75 4.72
N ASP A 38 14.46 9.96 4.21
CA ASP A 38 15.45 11.05 4.13
C ASP A 38 16.00 11.42 5.52
N ARG A 39 15.12 11.58 6.53
CA ARG A 39 15.53 11.81 7.94
C ARG A 39 16.46 10.72 8.50
N HIS A 40 16.45 9.54 7.90
CA HIS A 40 17.30 8.42 8.30
C HIS A 40 18.45 8.15 7.32
N GLY A 41 18.68 9.05 6.35
CA GLY A 41 19.76 8.96 5.36
C GLY A 41 19.58 7.81 4.38
N ILE A 42 18.32 7.43 4.08
CA ILE A 42 17.99 6.42 3.08
C ILE A 42 17.48 7.14 1.84
N GLU A 43 18.21 6.98 0.73
CA GLU A 43 17.81 7.54 -0.56
C GLU A 43 16.56 6.85 -1.10
N THR A 44 15.69 7.66 -1.70
CA THR A 44 14.43 7.23 -2.29
C THR A 44 14.36 7.64 -3.75
N GLU A 45 13.78 6.78 -4.56
CA GLU A 45 13.34 7.07 -5.92
C GLU A 45 11.81 7.09 -5.94
N LEU A 46 11.25 8.13 -6.56
CA LEU A 46 9.82 8.21 -6.84
C LEU A 46 9.56 7.73 -8.27
N GLN A 47 8.53 6.91 -8.43
CA GLN A 47 8.07 6.45 -9.73
C GLN A 47 6.61 6.84 -9.91
N GLU A 48 6.35 7.79 -10.81
CA GLU A 48 5.00 8.20 -11.19
C GLU A 48 4.29 7.06 -11.92
N VAL A 49 3.09 6.68 -11.44
CA VAL A 49 2.27 5.60 -11.99
C VAL A 49 1.09 6.19 -12.76
N ASP A 50 0.41 7.17 -12.15
CA ASP A 50 -0.68 7.96 -12.72
C ASP A 50 -0.80 9.30 -11.96
N VAL A 51 -1.77 10.13 -12.30
CA VAL A 51 -2.11 11.37 -11.58
C VAL A 51 -2.36 11.06 -10.11
N ASN A 52 -1.51 11.61 -9.25
CA ASN A 52 -1.54 11.44 -7.79
C ASN A 52 -1.33 9.98 -7.32
N GLN A 53 -0.84 9.08 -8.17
CA GLN A 53 -0.42 7.73 -7.82
C GLN A 53 1.08 7.60 -8.03
N VAL A 54 1.82 7.41 -6.95
CA VAL A 54 3.29 7.43 -6.98
C VAL A 54 3.84 6.29 -6.13
N ASN A 55 4.66 5.45 -6.74
CA ASN A 55 5.43 4.45 -6.03
C ASN A 55 6.63 5.11 -5.31
N VAL A 56 6.95 4.64 -4.10
CA VAL A 56 8.19 4.98 -3.40
C VAL A 56 9.12 3.78 -3.40
N ILE A 57 10.30 3.94 -3.98
CA ILE A 57 11.31 2.88 -4.08
C ILE A 57 12.50 3.30 -3.22
N ALA A 58 13.00 2.40 -2.38
CA ALA A 58 14.18 2.65 -1.56
C ALA A 58 15.02 1.40 -1.43
N GLN A 59 16.31 1.54 -1.14
CA GLN A 59 17.17 0.38 -0.94
C GLN A 59 18.20 0.58 0.16
N VAL A 60 18.51 -0.50 0.88
CA VAL A 60 19.62 -0.56 1.83
C VAL A 60 20.57 -1.67 1.41
N CYS A 61 21.80 -1.27 1.07
CA CYS A 61 22.87 -2.17 0.65
C CYS A 61 24.01 -2.14 1.66
N ARG A 62 24.49 -3.31 2.11
CA ARG A 62 25.71 -3.41 2.95
C ARG A 62 26.61 -4.56 2.54
N GLY A 63 27.91 -4.32 2.61
CA GLY A 63 28.92 -5.31 2.27
C GLY A 63 29.07 -5.52 0.77
N SER A 64 29.78 -6.58 0.38
CA SER A 64 29.88 -6.95 -1.03
C SER A 64 28.53 -7.50 -1.51
N LEU A 65 28.06 -6.99 -2.65
CA LEU A 65 26.86 -7.51 -3.31
C LEU A 65 27.14 -8.72 -4.21
N LYS A 66 28.42 -9.13 -4.35
CA LYS A 66 28.79 -10.30 -5.13
C LYS A 66 28.15 -11.55 -4.51
N ASN A 67 27.24 -12.20 -5.25
CA ASN A 67 26.43 -13.34 -4.80
C ASN A 67 25.53 -13.05 -3.59
N ALA A 68 25.30 -11.77 -3.25
CA ALA A 68 24.41 -11.43 -2.16
C ALA A 68 22.96 -11.60 -2.61
N LYS A 69 22.12 -12.11 -1.69
CA LYS A 69 20.69 -12.21 -1.92
C LYS A 69 20.02 -10.86 -1.73
N THR A 70 19.02 -10.60 -2.56
CA THR A 70 18.19 -9.41 -2.49
C THR A 70 16.78 -9.78 -2.07
N ILE A 71 16.27 -9.09 -1.05
CA ILE A 71 14.88 -9.22 -0.61
C ILE A 71 14.14 -7.95 -1.01
N LEU A 72 13.02 -8.10 -1.70
CA LEU A 72 12.04 -7.04 -1.93
C LEU A 72 11.02 -7.05 -0.78
N PHE A 73 10.83 -5.91 -0.12
CA PHE A 73 9.72 -5.69 0.80
C PHE A 73 8.66 -4.84 0.11
N VAL A 74 7.42 -5.30 0.08
CA VAL A 74 6.30 -4.60 -0.56
C VAL A 74 5.29 -4.20 0.49
N SER A 75 4.85 -2.94 0.44
CA SER A 75 3.74 -2.45 1.23
C SER A 75 2.98 -1.41 0.41
N HIS A 76 1.67 -1.56 0.29
CA HIS A 76 0.89 -0.55 -0.40
C HIS A 76 0.73 0.72 0.46
N LEU A 77 0.52 1.84 -0.22
CA LEU A 77 0.43 3.17 0.35
C LEU A 77 -1.03 3.61 0.56
N ASP A 78 -1.92 3.13 -0.30
CA ASP A 78 -3.33 3.48 -0.30
C ASP A 78 -4.12 2.76 0.80
N THR A 79 -5.40 3.08 0.86
CA THR A 79 -6.37 2.42 1.74
C THR A 79 -7.75 2.48 1.07
N VAL A 80 -8.69 1.65 1.51
CA VAL A 80 -10.11 1.93 1.16
C VAL A 80 -10.68 3.16 1.88
N SER A 81 -11.83 3.66 1.38
CA SER A 81 -12.57 4.77 1.98
C SER A 81 -12.80 4.58 3.51
N PRO A 82 -12.67 5.65 4.32
CA PRO A 82 -13.03 5.64 5.73
C PRO A 82 -14.53 5.82 5.99
N GLU A 83 -15.36 5.95 4.94
CA GLU A 83 -16.81 6.12 5.07
C GLU A 83 -17.44 4.98 5.88
N GLY A 84 -18.38 5.34 6.77
CA GLY A 84 -19.10 4.39 7.61
C GLY A 84 -18.33 3.91 8.86
N MET A 85 -17.11 4.41 9.12
CA MET A 85 -16.39 4.09 10.36
C MET A 85 -17.01 4.77 11.60
N GLU A 86 -17.20 3.99 12.66
CA GLU A 86 -17.68 4.49 13.97
C GLU A 86 -16.54 5.05 14.85
N VAL A 87 -15.30 4.72 14.51
CA VAL A 87 -14.08 5.16 15.21
C VAL A 87 -13.34 6.21 14.38
N PRO A 88 -12.54 7.10 15.01
CA PRO A 88 -11.72 8.07 14.28
C PRO A 88 -10.86 7.38 13.21
N PRO A 89 -11.01 7.73 11.92
CA PRO A 89 -10.32 7.03 10.84
C PRO A 89 -8.84 7.39 10.75
N PHE A 90 -8.42 8.56 11.25
CA PHE A 90 -7.08 9.10 11.06
C PHE A 90 -6.17 8.97 12.29
N GLY A 91 -6.32 7.86 13.02
CA GLY A 91 -5.43 7.51 14.12
C GLY A 91 -5.99 7.84 15.51
N ALA A 92 -6.13 6.82 16.35
CA ALA A 92 -6.37 6.95 17.77
C ALA A 92 -5.72 5.79 18.53
N LEU A 93 -5.00 6.08 19.61
CA LEU A 93 -4.51 5.06 20.53
C LEU A 93 -5.43 5.01 21.75
N SER A 94 -6.06 3.86 21.98
CA SER A 94 -6.87 3.62 23.18
C SER A 94 -6.42 2.33 23.85
N LYS A 95 -5.94 2.46 25.10
CA LYS A 95 -5.28 1.39 25.86
C LYS A 95 -4.08 0.84 25.08
N ASN A 96 -4.23 -0.34 24.47
CA ASN A 96 -3.20 -1.04 23.69
C ASN A 96 -3.63 -1.30 22.24
N VAL A 97 -4.69 -0.62 21.78
CA VAL A 97 -5.25 -0.78 20.43
C VAL A 97 -5.12 0.53 19.69
N ILE A 98 -4.57 0.46 18.48
CA ILE A 98 -4.51 1.57 17.54
C ILE A 98 -5.69 1.41 16.58
N TYR A 99 -6.49 2.46 16.47
CA TYR A 99 -7.62 2.55 15.55
C TYR A 99 -7.26 3.53 14.43
N GLY A 100 -7.68 3.19 13.21
CA GLY A 100 -7.55 4.05 12.04
C GLY A 100 -7.69 3.24 10.76
N ARG A 101 -8.17 3.88 9.69
CA ARG A 101 -8.14 3.33 8.35
C ARG A 101 -6.68 3.19 7.93
N GLY A 102 -6.26 1.99 7.53
CA GLY A 102 -4.85 1.70 7.29
C GLY A 102 -4.15 0.96 8.43
N ALA A 103 -4.68 0.95 9.66
CA ALA A 103 -3.90 0.54 10.83
C ALA A 103 -3.42 -0.92 10.76
N VAL A 104 -4.22 -1.78 10.14
CA VAL A 104 -3.90 -3.17 9.84
C VAL A 104 -3.50 -3.31 8.37
N ASP A 105 -4.34 -2.78 7.48
CA ASP A 105 -4.22 -2.90 6.03
C ASP A 105 -4.02 -1.50 5.37
N MET A 106 -2.81 -1.10 5.00
CA MET A 106 -1.53 -1.79 5.30
C MET A 106 -0.48 -0.88 5.96
N LYS A 107 -0.87 0.26 6.53
CA LYS A 107 0.05 1.21 7.19
C LYS A 107 0.79 0.61 8.39
N GLY A 108 0.24 -0.42 9.03
CA GLY A 108 0.94 -1.20 10.06
C GLY A 108 2.15 -1.96 9.50
N GLY A 109 1.96 -2.63 8.35
CA GLY A 109 3.02 -3.29 7.59
C GLY A 109 4.05 -2.28 7.07
N LEU A 110 3.58 -1.15 6.53
CA LEU A 110 4.41 -0.04 6.08
C LEU A 110 5.32 0.49 7.18
N ALA A 111 4.76 0.81 8.36
CA ALA A 111 5.55 1.30 9.50
C ALA A 111 6.66 0.30 9.90
N ALA A 112 6.35 -0.99 9.90
CA ALA A 112 7.34 -2.04 10.19
C ALA A 112 8.42 -2.14 9.10
N ALA A 113 8.05 -2.00 7.83
CA ALA A 113 8.96 -1.99 6.69
C ALA A 113 9.96 -0.84 6.77
N LEU A 114 9.47 0.38 7.00
CA LEU A 114 10.29 1.58 7.08
C LEU A 114 11.32 1.47 8.21
N TRP A 115 10.89 1.04 9.39
CA TRP A 115 11.80 0.82 10.50
C TRP A 115 12.77 -0.35 10.29
N CYS A 116 12.37 -1.39 9.55
CA CYS A 116 13.28 -2.45 9.13
C CYS A 116 14.45 -1.88 8.30
N LEU A 117 14.17 -1.02 7.30
CA LEU A 117 15.21 -0.36 6.51
C LEU A 117 16.15 0.46 7.40
N VAL A 118 15.60 1.26 8.33
CA VAL A 118 16.37 2.05 9.30
C VAL A 118 17.28 1.18 10.16
N GLU A 119 16.79 0.06 10.68
CA GLU A 119 17.61 -0.83 11.50
C GLU A 119 18.69 -1.55 10.67
N LEU A 120 18.45 -1.82 9.39
CA LEU A 120 19.44 -2.41 8.50
C LEU A 120 20.62 -1.46 8.24
N THR A 121 20.40 -0.14 8.14
CA THR A 121 21.50 0.84 8.02
C THR A 121 22.38 0.85 9.28
N ARG A 122 21.80 0.57 10.45
CA ARG A 122 22.47 0.51 11.76
C ARG A 122 23.16 -0.84 12.01
N THR A 123 22.64 -1.93 11.45
CA THR A 123 23.11 -3.30 11.72
C THR A 123 24.37 -3.65 10.93
N ARG A 124 25.56 -3.60 11.55
CA ARG A 124 26.85 -3.82 10.87
C ARG A 124 27.05 -5.25 10.34
N SER A 125 26.41 -6.22 10.97
CA SER A 125 26.44 -7.64 10.58
C SER A 125 25.61 -7.94 9.33
N PHE A 126 24.66 -7.06 8.97
CA PHE A 126 23.89 -7.22 7.74
C PHE A 126 24.82 -7.12 6.52
N LYS A 127 24.69 -8.10 5.62
CA LYS A 127 25.35 -8.17 4.31
C LYS A 127 24.31 -8.54 3.27
N GLY A 128 24.15 -7.71 2.26
CA GLY A 128 23.20 -7.90 1.18
C GLY A 128 22.42 -6.65 0.85
N ARG A 129 21.30 -6.85 0.16
CA ARG A 129 20.43 -5.78 -0.32
C ARG A 129 19.00 -6.05 0.12
N VAL A 130 18.36 -5.03 0.69
CA VAL A 130 16.91 -4.98 0.83
C VAL A 130 16.40 -3.85 -0.04
N LEU A 131 15.51 -4.19 -0.96
CA LEU A 131 14.75 -3.26 -1.77
C LEU A 131 13.38 -3.08 -1.12
N PHE A 132 12.85 -1.88 -1.13
CA PHE A 132 11.53 -1.55 -0.64
C PHE A 132 10.73 -0.93 -1.78
N LEU A 133 9.47 -1.37 -1.89
CA LEU A 133 8.45 -0.80 -2.73
C LEU A 133 7.26 -0.42 -1.84
N GLY A 134 7.03 0.89 -1.76
CA GLY A 134 5.75 1.46 -1.38
C GLY A 134 4.90 1.60 -2.63
N ASP A 135 4.03 0.64 -2.94
CA ASP A 135 3.23 0.69 -4.18
C ASP A 135 1.94 1.48 -4.04
N ALA A 136 1.58 2.18 -5.10
CA ALA A 136 0.37 2.97 -5.20
C ALA A 136 -0.82 2.14 -5.69
N ASN A 137 -2.01 2.49 -5.19
CA ASN A 137 -3.30 2.05 -5.72
C ASN A 137 -3.43 0.51 -5.82
N GLU A 138 -3.12 -0.19 -4.73
CA GLU A 138 -3.35 -1.63 -4.58
C GLU A 138 -4.86 -1.92 -4.54
N GLU A 139 -5.61 -1.16 -3.75
CA GLU A 139 -7.01 -1.41 -3.38
C GLU A 139 -7.98 -1.23 -4.57
N ASP A 140 -7.55 -0.51 -5.62
CA ASP A 140 -8.32 -0.26 -6.85
C ASP A 140 -7.54 -0.65 -8.13
N GLY A 141 -6.77 -1.75 -8.05
CA GLY A 141 -6.31 -2.45 -9.25
C GLY A 141 -4.82 -2.76 -9.34
N ASN A 142 -4.05 -2.60 -8.26
CA ASN A 142 -2.63 -2.98 -8.21
C ASN A 142 -1.76 -2.28 -9.27
N THR A 143 -2.10 -1.03 -9.64
CA THR A 143 -1.42 -0.33 -10.74
C THR A 143 0.04 -0.04 -10.40
N GLY A 144 0.35 0.31 -9.15
CA GLY A 144 1.70 0.59 -8.68
C GLY A 144 2.64 -0.61 -8.78
N ALA A 145 2.26 -1.76 -8.21
CA ALA A 145 3.07 -2.97 -8.29
C ALA A 145 3.27 -3.45 -9.74
N MET A 146 2.22 -3.40 -10.56
CA MET A 146 2.32 -3.78 -11.97
C MET A 146 3.25 -2.84 -12.75
N HIS A 147 3.15 -1.53 -12.51
CA HIS A 147 4.03 -0.57 -13.14
C HIS A 147 5.49 -0.76 -12.72
N PHE A 148 5.75 -1.03 -11.44
CA PHE A 148 7.08 -1.38 -10.94
C PHE A 148 7.66 -2.60 -11.68
N LEU A 149 6.88 -3.69 -11.79
CA LEU A 149 7.31 -4.93 -12.45
C LEU A 149 7.62 -4.78 -13.94
N TYR A 150 6.85 -3.96 -14.67
CA TYR A 150 7.01 -3.82 -16.12
C TYR A 150 7.92 -2.67 -16.56
N SER A 151 8.19 -1.71 -15.68
CA SER A 151 8.98 -0.53 -16.02
C SER A 151 10.49 -0.81 -16.08
N ARG A 152 10.99 -1.75 -15.29
CA ARG A 152 12.40 -2.13 -15.28
C ARG A 152 12.64 -3.46 -14.58
N ASP A 153 13.76 -4.09 -14.93
CA ASP A 153 14.24 -5.28 -14.23
C ASP A 153 14.92 -4.87 -12.92
N PHE A 154 14.23 -5.07 -11.80
CA PHE A 154 14.87 -5.08 -10.49
C PHE A 154 15.32 -6.51 -10.15
N ASP A 155 16.61 -6.68 -9.85
CA ASP A 155 17.13 -7.96 -9.39
C ASP A 155 16.75 -8.21 -7.92
N TYR A 156 15.77 -9.08 -7.68
CA TYR A 156 15.45 -9.59 -6.35
C TYR A 156 15.26 -11.12 -6.34
N ASP A 157 15.66 -11.78 -5.25
CA ASP A 157 15.57 -13.24 -5.11
C ASP A 157 14.30 -13.66 -4.36
N TYR A 158 13.81 -12.79 -3.48
CA TYR A 158 12.66 -13.06 -2.60
C TYR A 158 11.81 -11.81 -2.46
N ALA A 159 10.52 -11.98 -2.21
CA ALA A 159 9.61 -10.90 -1.86
C ALA A 159 8.90 -11.20 -0.53
N ILE A 160 8.76 -10.17 0.31
CA ILE A 160 7.96 -10.18 1.54
C ILE A 160 6.90 -9.10 1.36
N ILE A 161 5.62 -9.49 1.42
CA ILE A 161 4.50 -8.56 1.31
C ILE A 161 3.96 -8.29 2.72
N GLY A 162 3.76 -7.02 3.07
CA GLY A 162 3.36 -6.57 4.40
C GLY A 162 1.91 -6.85 4.80
N GLU A 163 1.15 -7.58 3.98
CA GLU A 163 -0.27 -7.87 4.16
C GLU A 163 -0.60 -8.53 5.52
N PRO A 164 -1.75 -8.21 6.13
CA PRO A 164 -2.13 -8.74 7.42
C PRO A 164 -2.63 -10.19 7.30
N THR A 165 -1.90 -11.09 7.95
CA THR A 165 -2.18 -12.54 7.95
C THR A 165 -2.36 -13.11 9.36
N ASN A 166 -2.55 -12.24 10.36
CA ASN A 166 -2.39 -12.55 11.79
C ASN A 166 -1.00 -13.14 12.10
N LEU A 167 0.05 -12.58 11.47
CA LEU A 167 1.45 -13.01 11.61
C LEU A 167 1.70 -14.47 11.18
N ARG A 168 0.82 -15.04 10.34
CA ARG A 168 1.03 -16.37 9.76
C ARG A 168 1.69 -16.22 8.40
N ILE A 169 2.62 -17.12 8.08
CA ILE A 169 3.25 -17.13 6.75
C ILE A 169 2.21 -17.60 5.74
N ALA A 170 1.79 -16.69 4.85
CA ALA A 170 1.01 -17.00 3.67
C ALA A 170 1.94 -17.04 2.45
N VAL A 171 1.86 -18.11 1.65
CA VAL A 171 2.69 -18.31 0.45
C VAL A 171 1.89 -18.16 -0.85
N ALA A 172 0.57 -17.97 -0.75
CA ALA A 172 -0.33 -17.79 -1.88
C ALA A 172 -1.65 -17.14 -1.44
N HIS A 173 -2.30 -16.45 -2.37
CA HIS A 173 -3.67 -15.92 -2.25
C HIS A 173 -4.57 -16.49 -3.35
N LYS A 174 -5.89 -16.28 -3.24
CA LYS A 174 -6.82 -16.59 -4.34
C LYS A 174 -6.75 -15.48 -5.38
N GLY A 175 -6.89 -15.82 -6.66
CA GLY A 175 -7.16 -14.83 -7.69
C GLY A 175 -8.58 -14.25 -7.55
N VAL A 176 -8.78 -13.05 -8.07
CA VAL A 176 -10.07 -12.39 -8.19
C VAL A 176 -10.40 -12.13 -9.65
N CYS A 177 -11.67 -12.27 -10.03
CA CYS A 177 -12.18 -11.93 -11.35
C CYS A 177 -13.43 -11.09 -11.20
N TRP A 178 -13.36 -9.83 -11.62
CA TRP A 178 -14.47 -8.91 -11.62
C TRP A 178 -15.19 -8.99 -12.98
N VAL A 179 -16.48 -9.35 -12.96
CA VAL A 179 -17.30 -9.49 -14.17
C VAL A 179 -18.33 -8.37 -14.21
N ASN A 180 -18.20 -7.49 -15.20
CA ASN A 180 -19.18 -6.42 -15.46
C ASN A 180 -20.17 -6.85 -16.53
N VAL A 181 -21.45 -6.96 -16.17
CA VAL A 181 -22.54 -7.28 -17.10
C VAL A 181 -23.39 -6.03 -17.32
N ARG A 182 -23.55 -5.62 -18.58
CA ARG A 182 -24.38 -4.48 -18.97
C ARG A 182 -25.65 -4.98 -19.65
N PHE A 183 -26.79 -4.63 -19.06
CA PHE A 183 -28.11 -4.86 -19.64
C PHE A 183 -28.65 -3.57 -20.22
N SER A 184 -29.28 -3.66 -21.39
CA SER A 184 -29.88 -2.52 -22.08
C SER A 184 -31.39 -2.71 -22.17
N GLY A 185 -32.12 -1.66 -21.81
CA GLY A 185 -33.58 -1.61 -21.87
C GLY A 185 -34.09 -0.46 -22.74
N LYS A 186 -35.39 -0.24 -22.70
CA LYS A 186 -36.07 0.91 -23.31
C LYS A 186 -36.92 1.59 -22.26
N THR A 187 -36.61 2.86 -21.98
CA THR A 187 -37.38 3.68 -21.03
C THR A 187 -38.81 3.87 -21.51
N ALA A 188 -39.77 3.79 -20.58
CA ALA A 188 -41.16 4.14 -20.81
C ALA A 188 -41.74 4.83 -19.56
N HIS A 189 -42.79 5.63 -19.76
CA HIS A 189 -43.53 6.21 -18.64
C HIS A 189 -44.12 5.09 -17.78
N ALA A 190 -44.07 5.24 -16.45
CA ALA A 190 -44.58 4.24 -15.51
C ALA A 190 -46.06 3.84 -15.71
N ALA A 191 -46.87 4.69 -16.36
CA ALA A 191 -48.27 4.41 -16.68
C ALA A 191 -48.43 3.52 -17.93
N PHE A 192 -47.40 3.38 -18.75
CA PHE A 192 -47.39 2.57 -19.99
C PHE A 192 -46.17 1.63 -20.00
N PRO A 193 -46.03 0.73 -19.02
CA PRO A 193 -44.84 -0.11 -18.87
C PRO A 193 -44.62 -1.05 -20.07
N ASN A 194 -45.70 -1.43 -20.75
CA ASN A 194 -45.67 -2.24 -21.97
C ASN A 194 -44.99 -1.56 -23.18
N ARG A 195 -44.72 -0.24 -23.12
CA ARG A 195 -43.99 0.48 -24.17
C ARG A 195 -42.47 0.47 -23.99
N GLY A 196 -41.99 -0.05 -22.86
CA GLY A 196 -40.58 -0.16 -22.50
C GLY A 196 -40.04 -1.58 -22.60
N SER A 197 -38.76 -1.72 -22.31
CA SER A 197 -38.09 -2.99 -22.05
C SER A 197 -37.30 -2.81 -20.77
N ASN A 198 -37.66 -3.54 -19.72
CA ASN A 198 -37.05 -3.36 -18.41
C ASN A 198 -35.72 -4.13 -18.34
N ALA A 199 -34.60 -3.41 -18.29
CA ALA A 199 -33.27 -3.99 -18.18
C ALA A 199 -33.05 -4.81 -16.91
N ILE A 200 -33.86 -4.60 -15.85
CA ILE A 200 -33.80 -5.39 -14.60
C ILE A 200 -34.39 -6.80 -14.79
N MET A 201 -35.29 -6.96 -15.76
CA MET A 201 -35.97 -8.25 -16.03
C MET A 201 -35.26 -9.09 -17.09
N ALA A 202 -34.12 -8.61 -17.62
CA ALA A 202 -33.36 -9.24 -18.70
C ALA A 202 -32.37 -10.29 -18.20
#